data_AF-A0A960IZ30-F1
#
_entry.id   AF-A0A960IZ30-F1
#
_cell.length_a   1.000
_cell.length_b   1.000
_cell.length_c   1.000
_cell.angle_alpha   90.00
_cell.angle_beta   90.00
_cell.angle_gamma   90.00
#
_symmetry.space_group_name_H-M   'P 1'
#
loop_
_entity.id
_entity.type
_entity.pdbx_description
1 polymer ?
#
loop_
_entity_poly.entity_id
_entity_poly.type
_entity_poly.pdbx_seq_one_letter_code
_entity_poly.pdbx_strand_id
1 'polypeptide(L)'
;MPLVAVALVTTPVLAARGADPRTEREEVQRQRAELAGQLDVLNADLAEITAALEAIGRNVDAQRARVEDAQRAAAQAEADAEAARAEEQAKQAEIDALQDQQEQLLVDSYIREGSTQSGMDVLSESDPTEAAERRALVDITGNRNEDVADLLQAAREDLADARARAEDAAQRAEEHHAEVARRLEELRASQDEQRELQTRVEERMDSVRLADDELALEEFGLSAEIAEAERKAAEEAAAAARAAGVDVSGSGSTVTVGGITVDASIAGQVEAMLNAARGDGLVLTGSGWRSNTRQIQLRTINGCPDVWTSSPSSCRVPTAIPGTSMHERGLAIDFDNCSYRSSACYLWLAGNASRYGFYNLPSEPWHWSINGN
;
A
#
# COMPACT_ATOMS: atom_id res chain seq x y z
N MET A 1 1.84 -14.81 -12.95
CA MET A 1 0.99 -14.64 -14.15
C MET A 1 -0.38 -15.24 -13.87
N PRO A 2 -1.41 -14.39 -13.85
CA PRO A 2 -2.30 -14.30 -15.01
C PRO A 2 -2.29 -12.87 -15.58
N LEU A 3 -2.22 -12.76 -16.91
CA LEU A 3 -2.47 -11.52 -17.62
C LEU A 3 -3.96 -11.18 -17.49
N VAL A 4 -4.30 -10.14 -16.74
CA VAL A 4 -5.60 -9.50 -16.84
C VAL A 4 -5.54 -8.58 -18.05
N ALA A 5 -6.33 -8.89 -19.07
CA ALA A 5 -6.43 -8.11 -20.29
C ALA A 5 -7.03 -6.73 -19.96
N VAL A 6 -6.21 -5.69 -20.12
CA VAL A 6 -6.62 -4.29 -19.99
C VAL A 6 -7.31 -3.88 -21.29
N ALA A 7 -8.62 -3.69 -21.23
CA ALA A 7 -9.35 -3.00 -22.28
C ALA A 7 -9.26 -1.49 -22.00
N LEU A 8 -8.36 -0.79 -22.70
CA LEU A 8 -8.43 0.67 -22.82
C LEU A 8 -9.65 1.02 -23.67
N VAL A 9 -10.71 1.53 -23.05
CA VAL A 9 -11.81 2.18 -23.77
C VAL A 9 -11.48 3.67 -23.84
N THR A 10 -10.78 4.08 -24.89
CA THR A 10 -10.65 5.48 -25.27
C THR A 10 -11.70 5.82 -26.31
N THR A 11 -12.84 6.34 -25.86
CA THR A 11 -13.78 7.03 -26.74
C THR A 11 -13.70 8.53 -26.48
N PRO A 12 -13.19 9.34 -27.42
CA PRO A 12 -13.38 10.78 -27.35
C PRO A 12 -14.84 11.05 -27.71
N VAL A 13 -15.68 11.28 -26.70
CA VAL A 13 -17.06 11.69 -26.92
C VAL A 13 -17.12 13.21 -26.78
N LEU A 14 -16.93 13.89 -27.90
CA LEU A 14 -17.64 15.15 -28.11
C LEU A 14 -19.11 14.79 -28.39
N ALA A 15 -19.93 14.64 -27.35
CA ALA A 15 -21.38 14.52 -27.50
C ALA A 15 -22.00 15.91 -27.70
N ALA A 16 -22.90 15.98 -28.68
CA ALA A 16 -23.69 17.15 -28.99
C ALA A 16 -24.62 17.52 -27.82
N ARG A 17 -24.63 18.80 -27.43
CA ARG A 17 -25.59 19.39 -26.49
C ARG A 17 -27.00 19.29 -27.07
N GLY A 18 -27.79 18.33 -26.59
CA GLY A 18 -29.14 18.07 -27.09
C GLY A 18 -30.01 17.10 -26.29
N ALA A 19 -29.56 16.57 -25.13
CA ALA A 19 -30.37 15.72 -24.27
C ALA A 19 -30.95 16.50 -23.06
N ASP A 20 -32.03 15.97 -22.47
CA ASP A 20 -32.65 16.51 -21.25
C ASP A 20 -31.67 16.38 -20.06
N PRO A 21 -31.35 17.46 -19.33
CA PRO A 21 -30.46 17.44 -18.17
C PRO A 21 -30.86 16.39 -17.12
N ARG A 22 -32.15 16.02 -17.04
CA ARG A 22 -32.63 14.94 -16.15
C ARG A 22 -32.11 13.57 -16.58
N THR A 23 -32.13 13.29 -17.88
CA THR A 23 -31.62 12.03 -18.44
C THR A 23 -30.10 11.94 -18.34
N GLU A 24 -29.39 13.05 -18.57
CA GLU A 24 -27.94 13.13 -18.37
C GLU A 24 -27.57 12.88 -16.90
N ARG A 25 -28.32 13.47 -15.95
CA ARG A 25 -28.07 13.27 -14.51
C ARG A 25 -28.32 11.82 -14.09
N GLU A 26 -29.36 11.18 -14.62
CA GLU A 26 -29.62 9.75 -14.35
C GLU A 26 -28.51 8.85 -14.88
N GLU A 27 -27.89 9.19 -16.01
CA GLU A 27 -26.72 8.49 -16.53
C GLU A 27 -25.48 8.68 -15.64
N VAL A 28 -25.18 9.92 -15.24
CA VAL A 28 -24.09 10.21 -14.28
C VAL A 28 -24.30 9.46 -12.97
N GLN A 29 -25.53 9.43 -12.43
CA GLN A 29 -25.85 8.67 -11.21
C GLN A 29 -25.66 7.15 -11.38
N ARG A 30 -25.97 6.59 -12.56
CA ARG A 30 -25.66 5.17 -12.86
C ARG A 30 -24.15 4.94 -12.87
N GLN A 31 -23.39 5.80 -13.53
CA GLN A 31 -21.94 5.70 -13.59
C GLN A 31 -21.29 5.80 -12.21
N ARG A 32 -21.77 6.71 -11.35
CA ARG A 32 -21.33 6.81 -9.95
C ARG A 32 -21.68 5.57 -9.13
N ALA A 33 -22.86 4.99 -9.32
CA ALA A 33 -23.25 3.75 -8.65
C ALA A 33 -22.38 2.56 -9.08
N GLU A 34 -22.00 2.49 -10.36
CA GLU A 34 -21.08 1.48 -10.87
C GLU A 34 -19.66 1.68 -10.32
N LEU A 35 -19.19 2.92 -10.25
CA LEU A 35 -17.89 3.27 -9.67
C LEU A 35 -17.83 3.00 -8.15
N ALA A 36 -18.90 3.27 -7.42
CA ALA A 36 -19.06 2.90 -6.01
C ALA A 36 -19.01 1.38 -5.82
N GLY A 37 -19.64 0.62 -6.73
CA GLY A 37 -19.50 -0.84 -6.78
C GLY A 37 -18.05 -1.28 -7.00
N GLN A 38 -17.30 -0.60 -7.88
CA GLN A 38 -15.87 -0.87 -8.08
C GLN A 38 -15.03 -0.53 -6.83
N LEU A 39 -15.34 0.56 -6.12
CA LEU A 39 -14.70 0.89 -4.84
C LEU A 39 -15.00 -0.13 -3.75
N ASP A 40 -16.23 -0.61 -3.65
CA ASP A 40 -16.62 -1.65 -2.70
C ASP A 40 -15.95 -2.98 -3.00
N VAL A 41 -15.79 -3.34 -4.27
CA VAL A 41 -15.00 -4.51 -4.69
C VAL A 41 -13.51 -4.31 -4.35
N LEU A 42 -12.92 -3.15 -4.68
CA LEU A 42 -11.52 -2.84 -4.32
C LEU A 42 -11.28 -2.83 -2.80
N ASN A 43 -12.28 -2.37 -2.02
CA ASN A 43 -12.25 -2.40 -0.56
C ASN A 43 -12.49 -3.81 0.00
N ALA A 44 -13.30 -4.64 -0.65
CA ALA A 44 -13.47 -6.05 -0.30
C ALA A 44 -12.18 -6.84 -0.61
N ASP A 45 -11.50 -6.49 -1.71
CA ASP A 45 -10.20 -6.99 -2.11
C ASP A 45 -9.05 -6.43 -1.24
N LEU A 46 -9.33 -5.51 -0.31
CA LEU A 46 -8.33 -5.02 0.66
C LEU A 46 -7.75 -6.18 1.48
N ALA A 47 -8.53 -7.23 1.74
CA ALA A 47 -8.05 -8.45 2.38
C ALA A 47 -7.04 -9.20 1.49
N GLU A 48 -7.29 -9.27 0.17
CA GLU A 48 -6.38 -9.89 -0.79
C GLU A 48 -5.12 -9.04 -1.00
N ILE A 49 -5.24 -7.72 -1.09
CA ILE A 49 -4.11 -6.78 -1.18
C ILE A 49 -3.25 -6.86 0.08
N THR A 50 -3.87 -6.89 1.26
CA THR A 50 -3.15 -7.06 2.54
C THR A 50 -2.43 -8.40 2.57
N ALA A 51 -3.11 -9.49 2.19
CA ALA A 51 -2.50 -10.82 2.13
C ALA A 51 -1.34 -10.88 1.12
N ALA A 52 -1.45 -10.20 -0.03
CA ALA A 52 -0.39 -10.09 -1.03
C ALA A 52 0.81 -9.30 -0.52
N LEU A 53 0.58 -8.15 0.14
CA LEU A 53 1.63 -7.35 0.75
C LEU A 53 2.34 -8.10 1.88
N GLU A 54 1.60 -8.84 2.71
CA GLU A 54 2.17 -9.72 3.73
C GLU A 54 2.99 -10.87 3.12
N ALA A 55 2.51 -11.47 2.03
CA ALA A 55 3.23 -12.54 1.33
C ALA A 55 4.55 -12.02 0.75
N ILE A 56 4.53 -10.83 0.14
CA ILE A 56 5.75 -10.16 -0.36
C ILE A 56 6.67 -9.79 0.80
N GLY A 57 6.13 -9.29 1.92
CA GLY A 57 6.91 -9.02 3.14
C GLY A 57 7.64 -10.27 3.64
N ARG A 58 6.94 -11.40 3.75
CA ARG A 58 7.54 -12.71 4.09
C ARG A 58 8.61 -13.15 3.09
N ASN A 59 8.41 -12.88 1.80
CA ASN A 59 9.42 -13.19 0.78
C ASN A 59 10.67 -12.32 0.95
N VAL A 60 10.53 -11.01 1.14
CA VAL A 60 11.66 -10.08 1.37
C VAL A 60 12.46 -10.49 2.62
N ASP A 61 11.77 -10.84 3.71
CA ASP A 61 12.42 -11.32 4.93
C ASP A 61 13.17 -12.63 4.69
N ALA A 62 12.59 -13.56 3.94
CA ALA A 62 13.26 -14.79 3.54
C ALA A 62 14.49 -14.54 2.65
N GLN A 63 14.43 -13.59 1.72
CA GLN A 63 15.60 -13.21 0.90
C GLN A 63 16.69 -12.57 1.75
N ARG A 64 16.33 -11.73 2.73
CA ARG A 64 17.30 -11.13 3.66
C ARG A 64 18.03 -12.20 4.46
N ALA A 65 17.31 -13.18 5.01
CA ALA A 65 17.93 -14.29 5.72
C ALA A 65 18.90 -15.09 4.81
N ARG A 66 18.54 -15.32 3.54
CA ARG A 66 19.43 -15.99 2.57
C ARG A 66 20.69 -15.19 2.27
N VAL A 67 20.61 -13.86 2.19
CA VAL A 67 21.78 -12.99 2.05
C VAL A 67 22.69 -13.12 3.26
N GLU A 68 22.13 -13.08 4.47
CA GLU A 68 22.90 -13.23 5.72
C GLU A 68 23.57 -14.61 5.81
N ASP A 69 22.87 -15.67 5.42
CA ASP A 69 23.41 -17.03 5.35
C ASP A 69 24.57 -17.12 4.34
N ALA A 70 24.39 -16.55 3.14
CA ALA A 70 25.42 -16.51 2.10
C ALA A 70 26.64 -15.70 2.53
N GLN A 71 26.45 -14.58 3.23
CA GLN A 71 27.54 -13.77 3.77
C GLN A 71 28.35 -14.52 4.82
N ARG A 72 27.70 -15.29 5.71
CA ARG A 72 28.41 -16.13 6.68
C ARG A 72 29.19 -17.25 6.00
N ALA A 73 28.62 -17.87 4.96
CA ALA A 73 29.32 -18.88 4.16
C ALA A 73 30.54 -18.30 3.43
N ALA A 74 30.41 -17.11 2.83
CA ALA A 74 31.52 -16.40 2.19
C ALA A 74 32.64 -16.08 3.18
N ALA A 75 32.30 -15.53 4.35
CA ALA A 75 33.30 -15.22 5.38
C ALA A 75 34.04 -16.47 5.88
N GLN A 76 33.34 -17.60 6.01
CA GLN A 76 34.00 -18.88 6.35
C GLN A 76 34.93 -19.35 5.24
N ALA A 77 34.50 -19.27 3.97
CA ALA A 77 35.30 -19.69 2.84
C ALA A 77 36.55 -18.80 2.65
N GLU A 78 36.44 -17.49 2.90
CA GLU A 78 37.58 -16.57 2.95
C GLU A 78 38.58 -16.98 4.04
N ALA A 79 38.11 -17.25 5.25
CA ALA A 79 38.97 -17.70 6.35
C ALA A 79 39.68 -19.04 6.03
N ASP A 80 38.97 -19.97 5.39
CA ASP A 80 39.56 -21.24 4.94
C ASP A 80 40.63 -21.02 3.86
N ALA A 81 40.39 -20.09 2.93
CA ALA A 81 41.37 -19.72 1.89
C ALA A 81 42.62 -19.04 2.49
N GLU A 82 42.45 -18.16 3.46
CA GLU A 82 43.56 -17.55 4.20
C GLU A 82 44.39 -18.60 4.96
N ALA A 83 43.71 -19.54 5.63
CA ALA A 83 44.37 -20.63 6.34
C ALA A 83 45.16 -21.54 5.38
N ALA A 84 44.58 -21.90 4.24
CA ALA A 84 45.26 -22.72 3.24
C ALA A 84 46.48 -22.01 2.63
N ARG A 85 46.41 -20.70 2.39
CA ARG A 85 47.57 -19.91 1.95
C ARG A 85 48.66 -19.81 3.00
N ALA A 86 48.29 -19.72 4.28
CA ALA A 86 49.27 -19.73 5.37
C ALA A 86 49.99 -21.10 5.46
N GLU A 87 49.27 -22.20 5.24
CA GLU A 87 49.85 -23.55 5.15
C GLU A 87 50.82 -23.67 3.97
N GLU A 88 50.45 -23.17 2.79
CA GLU A 88 51.34 -23.13 1.63
C GLU A 88 52.66 -22.40 1.94
N GLN A 89 52.58 -21.22 2.57
CA GLN A 89 53.76 -20.44 2.94
C GLN A 89 54.62 -21.15 3.98
N ALA A 90 54.01 -21.84 4.95
CA ALA A 90 54.74 -22.64 5.92
C ALA A 90 55.50 -23.80 5.26
N LYS A 91 54.88 -24.47 4.28
CA LYS A 91 55.53 -25.54 3.50
C LYS A 91 56.66 -25.03 2.62
N GLN A 92 56.52 -23.84 2.04
CA GLN A 92 57.62 -23.20 1.32
C GLN A 92 58.79 -22.89 2.26
N ALA A 93 58.52 -22.34 3.45
CA ALA A 93 59.57 -22.06 4.44
C ALA A 93 60.28 -23.33 4.95
N GLU A 94 59.56 -24.46 5.07
CA GLU A 94 60.14 -25.77 5.40
C GLU A 94 61.13 -26.23 4.32
N ILE A 95 60.76 -26.10 3.03
CA ILE A 95 61.66 -26.39 1.91
C ILE A 95 62.90 -25.51 1.95
N ASP A 96 62.74 -24.20 2.14
CA ASP A 96 63.86 -23.26 2.19
C ASP A 96 64.84 -23.64 3.31
N ALA A 97 64.33 -24.00 4.49
CA ALA A 97 65.16 -24.46 5.62
C ALA A 97 65.89 -25.79 5.34
N LEU A 98 65.25 -26.74 4.67
CA LEU A 98 65.87 -28.01 4.26
C LEU A 98 66.95 -27.79 3.19
N GLN A 99 66.76 -26.83 2.29
CA GLN A 99 67.77 -26.44 1.30
C GLN A 99 69.00 -25.82 1.96
N ASP A 100 68.79 -24.92 2.93
CA ASP A 100 69.88 -24.34 3.72
C ASP A 100 70.67 -25.41 4.48
N GLN A 101 69.98 -26.40 5.06
CA GLN A 101 70.62 -27.52 5.76
C GLN A 101 71.45 -28.38 4.80
N GLN A 102 70.93 -28.66 3.60
CA GLN A 102 71.66 -29.40 2.57
C GLN A 102 72.93 -28.64 2.13
N GLU A 103 72.83 -27.32 1.91
CA GLU A 103 73.99 -26.49 1.56
C GLU A 103 75.06 -26.53 2.66
N GLN A 104 74.67 -26.39 3.92
CA GLN A 104 75.61 -26.45 5.06
C GLN A 104 76.33 -27.80 5.14
N LEU A 105 75.61 -28.92 4.95
CA LEU A 105 76.22 -30.25 4.96
C LEU A 105 77.25 -30.42 3.83
N LEU A 106 76.96 -29.91 2.64
CA LEU A 106 77.87 -29.96 1.48
C LEU A 106 79.10 -29.07 1.68
N VAL A 107 78.92 -27.85 2.19
CA VAL A 107 80.02 -26.93 2.51
C VAL A 107 80.91 -27.51 3.60
N ASP A 108 80.33 -28.05 4.67
CA ASP A 108 81.08 -28.71 5.75
C ASP A 108 81.89 -29.89 5.23
N SER A 109 81.31 -30.74 4.38
CA SER A 109 82.01 -31.86 3.75
C SER A 109 83.18 -31.38 2.92
N TYR A 110 82.97 -30.38 2.06
CA TYR A 110 84.00 -29.80 1.19
C TYR A 110 85.13 -29.12 1.98
N ILE A 111 84.83 -28.37 3.04
CA ILE A 111 85.85 -27.75 3.89
C ILE A 111 86.65 -28.81 4.66
N ARG A 112 86.00 -29.87 5.15
CA ARG A 112 86.68 -30.97 5.86
C ARG A 112 87.57 -31.78 4.93
N GLU A 113 87.13 -32.05 3.70
CA GLU A 113 87.95 -32.72 2.66
C GLU A 113 89.04 -31.80 2.08
N GLY A 114 88.75 -30.49 1.94
CA GLY A 114 89.68 -29.49 1.42
C GLY A 114 90.76 -29.05 2.42
N SER A 115 90.47 -29.09 3.71
CA SER A 115 91.48 -28.91 4.78
C SER A 115 92.40 -30.13 4.93
N THR A 116 91.99 -31.28 4.39
CA THR A 116 92.88 -32.43 4.13
C THR A 116 93.52 -32.35 2.75
N GLN A 117 94.11 -31.19 2.40
CA GLN A 117 95.07 -31.09 1.30
C GLN A 117 96.31 -31.94 1.61
N SER A 118 96.14 -33.24 1.41
CA SER A 118 97.10 -34.22 0.92
C SER A 118 96.32 -35.52 0.68
N GLY A 119 95.42 -35.53 -0.30
CA GLY A 119 94.79 -36.76 -0.81
C GLY A 119 95.80 -37.79 -1.36
N MET A 120 97.09 -37.41 -1.45
CA MET A 120 98.21 -38.29 -1.76
C MET A 120 99.09 -38.68 -0.56
N ASP A 121 98.97 -38.07 0.63
CA ASP A 121 99.63 -38.57 1.87
C ASP A 121 98.78 -39.62 2.62
N VAL A 122 97.48 -39.71 2.31
CA VAL A 122 96.54 -40.66 2.93
C VAL A 122 96.87 -42.13 2.60
N LEU A 123 97.66 -42.37 1.56
CA LEU A 123 98.10 -43.73 1.21
C LEU A 123 99.48 -44.09 1.80
N SER A 124 100.22 -43.13 2.36
CA SER A 124 101.60 -43.37 2.84
C SER A 124 101.76 -43.42 4.35
N GLU A 125 100.84 -42.85 5.16
CA GLU A 125 101.05 -42.78 6.62
C GLU A 125 99.76 -42.79 7.48
N SER A 126 98.69 -43.47 7.05
CA SER A 126 97.47 -43.59 7.87
C SER A 126 97.50 -44.82 8.79
N ASP A 127 97.35 -44.60 10.11
CA ASP A 127 96.99 -45.66 11.06
C ASP A 127 95.70 -46.36 10.55
N PRO A 128 95.65 -47.70 10.48
CA PRO A 128 94.43 -48.44 10.11
C PRO A 128 93.18 -47.99 10.89
N THR A 129 93.35 -47.52 12.12
CA THR A 129 92.30 -46.97 12.97
C THR A 129 91.77 -45.64 12.44
N GLU A 130 92.66 -44.73 12.04
CA GLU A 130 92.30 -43.42 11.49
C GLU A 130 91.58 -43.55 10.13
N ALA A 131 92.00 -44.49 9.29
CA ALA A 131 91.34 -44.79 8.03
C ALA A 131 89.91 -45.33 8.23
N ALA A 132 89.69 -46.15 9.26
CA ALA A 132 88.37 -46.67 9.60
C ALA A 132 87.44 -45.58 10.16
N GLU A 133 87.97 -44.68 11.00
CA GLU A 133 87.22 -43.53 11.54
C GLU A 133 86.79 -42.56 10.44
N ARG A 134 87.68 -42.24 9.49
CA ARG A 134 87.35 -41.37 8.35
C ARG A 134 86.28 -41.99 7.45
N ARG A 135 86.35 -43.30 7.19
CA ARG A 135 85.34 -44.01 6.41
C ARG A 135 83.97 -43.98 7.10
N ALA A 136 83.93 -44.22 8.42
CA ALA A 136 82.69 -44.12 9.19
C ALA A 136 82.09 -42.70 9.17
N LEU A 137 82.94 -41.65 9.21
CA LEU A 137 82.47 -40.26 9.11
C LEU A 137 81.90 -39.92 7.74
N VAL A 138 82.52 -40.37 6.65
CA VAL A 138 82.01 -40.21 5.28
C VAL A 138 80.67 -40.93 5.13
N ASP A 139 80.55 -42.16 5.64
CA ASP A 139 79.31 -42.93 5.61
C ASP A 139 78.19 -42.22 6.42
N ILE A 140 78.50 -41.64 7.58
CA ILE A 140 77.54 -40.87 8.39
C ILE A 140 77.09 -39.59 7.67
N THR A 141 78.02 -38.85 7.04
CA THR A 141 77.68 -37.62 6.30
C THR A 141 76.90 -37.93 5.03
N GLY A 142 77.22 -39.02 4.32
CA GLY A 142 76.48 -39.50 3.17
C GLY A 142 75.04 -39.84 3.53
N ASN A 143 74.82 -40.66 4.56
CA ASN A 143 73.49 -41.03 5.03
C ASN A 143 72.66 -39.80 5.45
N ARG A 144 73.26 -38.84 6.16
CA ARG A 144 72.57 -37.59 6.55
C ARG A 144 72.15 -36.74 5.35
N ASN A 145 72.94 -36.74 4.28
CA ASN A 145 72.60 -36.00 3.07
C ASN A 145 71.48 -36.69 2.29
N GLU A 146 71.47 -38.03 2.25
CA GLU A 146 70.35 -38.81 1.70
C GLU A 146 69.06 -38.55 2.48
N ASP A 147 69.11 -38.55 3.81
CA ASP A 147 67.95 -38.25 4.67
C ASP A 147 67.35 -36.85 4.37
N VAL A 148 68.21 -35.82 4.21
CA VAL A 148 67.75 -34.46 3.88
C VAL A 148 67.20 -34.38 2.46
N ALA A 149 67.77 -35.12 1.51
CA ALA A 149 67.25 -35.17 0.14
C ALA A 149 65.86 -35.80 0.08
N ASP A 150 65.62 -36.89 0.82
CA ASP A 150 64.32 -37.54 0.93
C ASP A 150 63.29 -36.61 1.60
N LEU A 151 63.67 -35.93 2.68
CA LEU A 151 62.82 -34.93 3.34
C LEU A 151 62.47 -33.76 2.40
N LEU A 152 63.44 -33.28 1.62
CA LEU A 152 63.22 -32.19 0.67
C LEU A 152 62.28 -32.61 -0.47
N GLN A 153 62.38 -33.86 -0.93
CA GLN A 153 61.45 -34.38 -1.93
C GLN A 153 60.03 -34.47 -1.33
N ALA A 154 59.88 -35.04 -0.14
CA ALA A 154 58.59 -35.12 0.55
C ALA A 154 57.97 -33.73 0.79
N ALA A 155 58.78 -32.76 1.23
CA ALA A 155 58.32 -31.39 1.46
C ALA A 155 57.85 -30.69 0.17
N ARG A 156 58.49 -30.98 -0.98
CA ARG A 156 58.06 -30.48 -2.30
C ARG A 156 56.73 -31.07 -2.75
N GLU A 157 56.50 -32.36 -2.49
CA GLU A 157 55.22 -33.02 -2.74
C GLU A 157 54.13 -32.43 -1.85
N ASP A 158 54.39 -32.27 -0.55
CA ASP A 158 53.50 -31.61 0.40
C ASP A 158 53.13 -30.17 -0.01
N LEU A 159 54.11 -29.40 -0.51
CA LEU A 159 53.87 -28.04 -1.00
C LEU A 159 52.98 -28.04 -2.24
N ALA A 160 53.16 -28.98 -3.17
CA ALA A 160 52.30 -29.09 -4.35
C ALA A 160 50.85 -29.36 -3.94
N ASP A 161 50.65 -30.24 -2.96
CA ASP A 161 49.32 -30.53 -2.41
C ASP A 161 48.74 -29.32 -1.65
N ALA A 162 49.55 -28.61 -0.86
CA ALA A 162 49.14 -27.40 -0.15
C ALA A 162 48.73 -26.28 -1.12
N ARG A 163 49.46 -26.10 -2.23
CA ARG A 163 49.12 -25.17 -3.32
C ARG A 163 47.77 -25.51 -3.94
N ALA A 164 47.56 -26.78 -4.28
CA ALA A 164 46.29 -27.22 -4.85
C ALA A 164 45.12 -26.96 -3.89
N ARG A 165 45.30 -27.23 -2.58
CA ARG A 165 44.29 -26.89 -1.55
C ARG A 165 44.03 -25.40 -1.44
N ALA A 166 45.06 -24.56 -1.52
CA ALA A 166 44.94 -23.11 -1.44
C ALA A 166 44.22 -22.52 -2.67
N GLU A 167 44.50 -23.03 -3.88
CA GLU A 167 43.80 -22.65 -5.10
C GLU A 167 42.31 -23.04 -5.05
N ASP A 168 42.01 -24.27 -4.64
CA ASP A 168 40.65 -24.79 -4.49
C ASP A 168 39.85 -24.03 -3.40
N ALA A 169 40.48 -23.70 -2.27
CA ALA A 169 39.87 -22.86 -1.24
C ALA A 169 39.61 -21.42 -1.72
N ALA A 170 40.54 -20.83 -2.47
CA ALA A 170 40.37 -19.50 -3.06
C ALA A 170 39.22 -19.47 -4.08
N GLN A 171 39.10 -20.51 -4.92
CA GLN A 171 37.99 -20.64 -5.86
C GLN A 171 36.65 -20.72 -5.13
N ARG A 172 36.54 -21.55 -4.07
CA ARG A 172 35.31 -21.61 -3.26
C ARG A 172 34.95 -20.26 -2.65
N ALA A 173 35.92 -19.51 -2.14
CA ALA A 173 35.67 -18.17 -1.61
C ALA A 173 35.08 -17.26 -2.70
N GLU A 174 35.66 -17.25 -3.91
CA GLU A 174 35.13 -16.49 -5.05
C GLU A 174 33.70 -16.90 -5.44
N GLU A 175 33.42 -18.21 -5.49
CA GLU A 175 32.08 -18.75 -5.74
C GLU A 175 31.07 -18.27 -4.69
N HIS A 176 31.44 -18.26 -3.41
CA HIS A 176 30.58 -17.75 -2.35
C HIS A 176 30.38 -16.22 -2.42
N HIS A 177 31.39 -15.44 -2.84
CA HIS A 177 31.20 -14.00 -3.10
C HIS A 177 30.24 -13.75 -4.27
N ALA A 178 30.35 -14.52 -5.35
CA ALA A 178 29.43 -14.45 -6.47
C ALA A 178 28.00 -14.81 -6.05
N GLU A 179 27.84 -15.81 -5.18
CA GLU A 179 26.56 -16.16 -4.59
C GLU A 179 25.97 -15.01 -3.76
N VAL A 180 26.76 -14.35 -2.92
CA VAL A 180 26.32 -13.16 -2.16
C VAL A 180 25.83 -12.06 -3.11
N ALA A 181 26.57 -11.78 -4.19
CA ALA A 181 26.17 -10.78 -5.18
C ALA A 181 24.82 -11.12 -5.82
N ARG A 182 24.63 -12.39 -6.24
CA ARG A 182 23.37 -12.87 -6.79
C ARG A 182 22.21 -12.76 -5.79
N ARG A 183 22.42 -13.10 -4.52
CA ARG A 183 21.38 -12.98 -3.48
C ARG A 183 21.00 -11.53 -3.20
N LEU A 184 21.96 -10.60 -3.28
CA LEU A 184 21.67 -9.17 -3.16
C LEU A 184 20.83 -8.65 -4.32
N GLU A 185 21.06 -9.13 -5.55
CA GLU A 185 20.21 -8.81 -6.70
C GLU A 185 18.79 -9.35 -6.54
N GLU A 186 18.64 -10.60 -6.10
CA GLU A 186 17.33 -11.21 -5.81
C GLU A 186 16.56 -10.44 -4.72
N LEU A 187 17.26 -10.02 -3.66
CA LEU A 187 16.66 -9.19 -2.60
C LEU A 187 16.19 -7.84 -3.17
N ARG A 188 17.01 -7.16 -3.97
CA ARG A 188 16.62 -5.88 -4.61
C ARG A 188 15.40 -6.05 -5.51
N ALA A 189 15.37 -7.09 -6.34
CA ALA A 189 14.24 -7.41 -7.19
C ALA A 189 12.94 -7.62 -6.38
N SER A 190 13.02 -8.35 -5.25
CA SER A 190 11.86 -8.55 -4.36
C SER A 190 11.37 -7.24 -3.71
N GLN A 191 12.28 -6.31 -3.41
CA GLN A 191 11.94 -4.99 -2.87
C GLN A 191 11.37 -4.06 -3.95
N ASP A 192 11.82 -4.17 -5.19
CA ASP A 192 11.25 -3.45 -6.33
C ASP A 192 9.83 -3.94 -6.62
N GLU A 193 9.60 -5.26 -6.61
CA GLU A 193 8.27 -5.85 -6.78
C GLU A 193 7.28 -5.37 -5.69
N GLN A 194 7.74 -5.27 -4.44
CA GLN A 194 6.95 -4.71 -3.34
C GLN A 194 6.53 -3.26 -3.62
N ARG A 195 7.48 -2.41 -4.02
CA ARG A 195 7.23 -1.00 -4.32
C ARG A 195 6.29 -0.84 -5.50
N GLU A 196 6.49 -1.61 -6.56
CA GLU A 196 5.63 -1.57 -7.75
C GLU A 196 4.19 -1.98 -7.41
N LEU A 197 3.98 -2.99 -6.58
CA LEU A 197 2.64 -3.35 -6.13
C LEU A 197 1.99 -2.22 -5.32
N GLN A 198 2.72 -1.62 -4.37
CA GLN A 198 2.21 -0.49 -3.58
C GLN A 198 1.79 0.67 -4.47
N THR A 199 2.65 1.08 -5.42
CA THR A 199 2.35 2.13 -6.39
C THR A 199 1.13 1.80 -7.24
N ARG A 200 1.02 0.58 -7.78
CA ARG A 200 -0.15 0.18 -8.58
C ARG A 200 -1.46 0.24 -7.78
N VAL A 201 -1.42 -0.11 -6.50
CA VAL A 201 -2.59 -0.02 -5.61
C VAL A 201 -2.96 1.44 -5.37
N GLU A 202 -2.01 2.30 -5.05
CA GLU A 202 -2.22 3.75 -4.86
C GLU A 202 -2.77 4.42 -6.12
N GLU A 203 -2.15 4.20 -7.28
CA GLU A 203 -2.59 4.75 -8.57
C GLU A 203 -4.02 4.29 -8.91
N ARG A 204 -4.37 3.04 -8.61
CA ARG A 204 -5.72 2.53 -8.83
C ARG A 204 -6.72 3.24 -7.91
N MET A 205 -6.42 3.37 -6.61
CA MET A 205 -7.29 4.07 -5.67
C MET A 205 -7.50 5.54 -6.06
N ASP A 206 -6.44 6.22 -6.45
CA ASP A 206 -6.50 7.63 -6.85
C ASP A 206 -7.26 7.82 -8.16
N SER A 207 -7.06 6.94 -9.15
CA SER A 207 -7.82 6.98 -10.40
C SER A 207 -9.33 6.86 -10.20
N VAL A 208 -9.76 5.98 -9.28
CA VAL A 208 -11.19 5.77 -8.99
C VAL A 208 -11.76 6.95 -8.20
N ARG A 209 -11.00 7.54 -7.27
CA ARG A 209 -11.42 8.76 -6.55
C ARG A 209 -11.59 9.95 -7.49
N LEU A 210 -10.61 10.17 -8.38
CA LEU A 210 -10.67 11.26 -9.36
C LEU A 210 -11.88 11.11 -10.30
N ALA A 211 -12.20 9.89 -10.71
CA ALA A 211 -13.39 9.62 -11.52
C ALA A 211 -14.70 9.91 -10.75
N ASP A 212 -14.79 9.60 -9.45
CA ASP A 212 -15.99 9.93 -8.65
C ASP A 212 -16.13 11.44 -8.46
N ASP A 213 -15.02 12.15 -8.20
CA ASP A 213 -15.02 13.61 -8.04
C ASP A 213 -15.45 14.32 -9.33
N GLU A 214 -15.01 13.85 -10.49
CA GLU A 214 -15.41 14.38 -11.80
C GLU A 214 -16.92 14.21 -12.03
N LEU A 215 -17.45 12.99 -11.80
CA LEU A 215 -18.88 12.71 -11.93
C LEU A 215 -19.71 13.48 -10.90
N ALA A 216 -19.19 13.71 -9.69
CA ALA A 216 -19.87 14.51 -8.68
C ALA A 216 -20.01 15.98 -9.09
N LEU A 217 -18.98 16.55 -9.74
CA LEU A 217 -19.03 17.90 -10.29
C LEU A 217 -20.02 18.00 -11.46
N GLU A 218 -20.07 16.99 -12.31
CA GLU A 218 -21.03 16.92 -13.42
C GLU A 218 -22.47 16.80 -12.89
N GLU A 219 -22.72 15.93 -11.91
CA GLU A 219 -24.03 15.80 -11.25
C GLU A 219 -24.47 17.11 -10.59
N PHE A 220 -23.54 17.83 -9.95
CA PHE A 220 -23.80 19.14 -9.36
C PHE A 220 -24.20 20.17 -10.42
N GLY A 221 -23.47 20.22 -11.55
CA GLY A 221 -23.79 21.08 -12.68
C GLY A 221 -25.18 20.81 -13.25
N LEU A 222 -25.49 19.54 -13.55
CA LEU A 222 -26.78 19.10 -14.07
C LEU A 222 -27.92 19.38 -13.08
N SER A 223 -27.68 19.20 -11.77
CA SER A 223 -28.67 19.52 -10.75
C SER A 223 -28.98 21.02 -10.68
N ALA A 224 -27.98 21.89 -10.87
CA ALA A 224 -28.18 23.32 -10.95
C ALA A 224 -28.97 23.72 -12.21
N GLU A 225 -28.71 23.09 -13.35
CA GLU A 225 -29.46 23.31 -14.59
C GLU A 225 -30.93 22.88 -14.47
N ILE A 226 -31.19 21.72 -13.83
CA ILE A 226 -32.55 21.25 -13.56
C ILE A 226 -33.28 22.23 -12.64
N ALA A 227 -32.66 22.68 -11.54
CA ALA A 227 -33.27 23.62 -10.61
C ALA A 227 -33.59 24.97 -11.27
N GLU A 228 -32.71 25.45 -12.17
CA GLU A 228 -32.96 26.65 -12.97
C GLU A 228 -34.16 26.47 -13.91
N ALA A 229 -34.23 25.34 -14.61
CA ALA A 229 -35.33 25.02 -15.52
C ALA A 229 -36.67 24.89 -14.77
N GLU A 230 -36.66 24.23 -13.60
CA GLU A 230 -37.83 24.11 -12.73
C GLU A 230 -38.29 25.46 -12.17
N ARG A 231 -37.34 26.33 -11.77
CA ARG A 231 -37.68 27.68 -11.31
C ARG A 231 -38.35 28.50 -12.42
N LYS A 232 -37.81 28.46 -13.65
CA LYS A 232 -38.43 29.13 -14.81
C LYS A 232 -39.82 28.58 -15.09
N ALA A 233 -39.98 27.26 -15.10
CA ALA A 233 -41.28 26.62 -15.30
C ALA A 233 -42.28 27.00 -14.17
N ALA A 234 -41.82 27.10 -12.92
CA ALA A 234 -42.62 27.51 -11.78
C ALA A 234 -43.00 29.00 -11.85
N GLU A 235 -42.09 29.88 -12.29
CA GLU A 235 -42.38 31.30 -12.53
C GLU A 235 -43.42 31.48 -13.65
N GLU A 236 -43.28 30.74 -14.75
CA GLU A 236 -44.26 30.71 -15.84
C GLU A 236 -45.62 30.17 -15.38
N ALA A 237 -45.63 29.08 -14.62
CA ALA A 237 -46.84 28.51 -14.03
C ALA A 237 -47.49 29.45 -13.01
N ALA A 238 -46.70 30.12 -12.17
CA ALA A 238 -47.18 31.11 -11.21
C ALA A 238 -47.68 32.39 -11.91
N ALA A 239 -47.05 32.82 -13.01
CA ALA A 239 -47.56 33.90 -13.84
C ALA A 239 -48.89 33.52 -14.51
N ALA A 240 -49.01 32.29 -15.01
CA ALA A 240 -50.26 31.75 -15.52
C ALA A 240 -51.34 31.63 -14.42
N ALA A 241 -50.98 31.20 -13.21
CA ALA A 241 -51.88 31.10 -12.06
C ALA A 241 -52.29 32.47 -11.51
N ARG A 242 -51.41 33.48 -11.54
CA ARG A 242 -51.75 34.88 -11.24
C ARG A 242 -52.65 35.49 -12.30
N ALA A 243 -52.42 35.18 -13.57
CA ALA A 243 -53.37 35.51 -14.65
C ALA A 243 -54.73 34.81 -14.45
N ALA A 244 -54.77 33.72 -13.67
CA ALA A 244 -55.99 33.01 -13.27
C ALA A 244 -56.51 33.35 -11.84
N GLY A 245 -55.78 34.12 -11.01
CA GLY A 245 -56.26 34.71 -9.74
C GLY A 245 -55.97 34.02 -8.39
N VAL A 246 -54.78 33.45 -8.09
CA VAL A 246 -54.43 32.77 -6.80
C VAL A 246 -53.16 33.35 -6.11
N ASP A 247 -53.15 33.64 -4.78
CA ASP A 247 -51.98 34.16 -4.00
C ASP A 247 -51.90 33.64 -2.52
N VAL A 248 -50.70 33.31 -2.00
CA VAL A 248 -50.44 32.89 -0.59
C VAL A 248 -49.06 33.35 -0.07
N SER A 249 -49.02 34.12 1.02
CA SER A 249 -47.82 34.47 1.82
C SER A 249 -48.10 34.27 3.33
N GLY A 250 -47.12 33.78 4.09
CA GLY A 250 -47.21 33.38 5.51
C GLY A 250 -47.74 34.46 6.46
N SER A 251 -48.61 34.10 7.41
CA SER A 251 -49.31 35.06 8.29
C SER A 251 -48.72 35.21 9.69
N GLY A 252 -47.88 34.28 10.14
CA GLY A 252 -47.25 34.30 11.47
C GLY A 252 -48.14 33.77 12.60
N SER A 253 -49.33 33.25 12.29
CA SER A 253 -50.26 32.64 13.23
C SER A 253 -50.28 31.12 13.00
N THR A 254 -50.15 30.31 14.05
CA THR A 254 -50.20 28.84 13.92
C THR A 254 -51.59 28.27 14.18
N VAL A 255 -51.94 27.20 13.49
CA VAL A 255 -53.19 26.45 13.62
C VAL A 255 -52.91 24.94 13.52
N THR A 256 -53.69 24.12 14.21
CA THR A 256 -53.59 22.66 14.12
C THR A 256 -54.60 22.10 13.14
N VAL A 257 -54.12 21.38 12.13
CA VAL A 257 -54.92 20.72 11.10
C VAL A 257 -54.60 19.23 11.12
N GLY A 258 -55.60 18.38 11.34
CA GLY A 258 -55.42 16.92 11.37
C GLY A 258 -54.36 16.43 12.38
N GLY A 259 -54.14 17.17 13.46
CA GLY A 259 -53.13 16.88 14.49
C GLY A 259 -51.76 17.53 14.24
N ILE A 260 -51.55 18.19 13.11
CA ILE A 260 -50.28 18.83 12.74
C ILE A 260 -50.42 20.34 12.89
N THR A 261 -49.61 20.95 13.74
CA THR A 261 -49.57 22.42 13.91
C THR A 261 -48.74 23.04 12.79
N VAL A 262 -49.29 24.01 12.06
CA VAL A 262 -48.65 24.71 10.92
C VAL A 262 -49.01 26.19 10.92
N ASP A 263 -48.39 27.01 10.06
CA ASP A 263 -48.80 28.39 9.82
C ASP A 263 -50.16 28.44 9.13
N ALA A 264 -51.01 29.40 9.52
CA ALA A 264 -52.37 29.52 9.03
C ALA A 264 -52.44 29.76 7.52
N SER A 265 -51.40 30.31 6.88
CA SER A 265 -51.33 30.46 5.43
C SER A 265 -51.33 29.13 4.66
N ILE A 266 -50.85 28.05 5.26
CA ILE A 266 -50.80 26.72 4.64
C ILE A 266 -51.89 25.78 5.17
N ALA A 267 -52.74 26.23 6.09
CA ALA A 267 -53.74 25.40 6.74
C ALA A 267 -54.68 24.69 5.73
N GLY A 268 -55.20 25.42 4.76
CA GLY A 268 -56.07 24.85 3.72
C GLY A 268 -55.35 23.87 2.81
N GLN A 269 -54.07 24.12 2.51
CA GLN A 269 -53.22 23.22 1.71
C GLN A 269 -52.99 21.89 2.45
N VAL A 270 -52.65 21.98 3.75
CA VAL A 270 -52.46 20.82 4.61
C VAL A 270 -53.76 20.04 4.77
N GLU A 271 -54.88 20.71 5.02
CA GLU A 271 -56.19 20.04 5.16
C GLU A 271 -56.56 19.26 3.90
N ALA A 272 -56.41 19.88 2.73
CA ALA A 272 -56.68 19.24 1.45
C ALA A 272 -55.77 18.03 1.21
N MET A 273 -54.48 18.15 1.52
CA MET A 273 -53.50 17.05 1.39
C MET A 273 -53.85 15.88 2.32
N LEU A 274 -54.14 16.14 3.59
CA LEU A 274 -54.50 15.11 4.57
C LEU A 274 -55.81 14.40 4.21
N ASN A 275 -56.79 15.15 3.68
CA ASN A 275 -58.07 14.59 3.24
C ASN A 275 -57.92 13.73 1.98
N ALA A 276 -57.10 14.15 1.02
CA ALA A 276 -56.82 13.37 -0.17
C ALA A 276 -56.11 12.06 0.16
N ALA A 277 -55.06 12.10 0.99
CA ALA A 277 -54.37 10.89 1.46
C ALA A 277 -55.33 9.91 2.13
N ARG A 278 -56.22 10.44 2.99
CA ARG A 278 -57.22 9.61 3.67
C ARG A 278 -58.22 8.99 2.70
N GLY A 279 -58.60 9.72 1.65
CA GLY A 279 -59.45 9.20 0.56
C GLY A 279 -58.81 8.02 -0.17
N ASP A 280 -57.49 8.02 -0.28
CA ASP A 280 -56.69 6.93 -0.86
C ASP A 280 -56.33 5.83 0.16
N GLY A 281 -56.90 5.88 1.37
CA GLY A 281 -56.68 4.88 2.42
C GLY A 281 -55.40 5.07 3.23
N LEU A 282 -54.72 6.20 3.09
CA LEU A 282 -53.49 6.53 3.80
C LEU A 282 -53.73 7.62 4.86
N VAL A 283 -53.47 7.32 6.13
CA VAL A 283 -53.49 8.34 7.19
C VAL A 283 -52.07 8.89 7.34
N LEU A 284 -51.91 10.17 7.03
CA LEU A 284 -50.68 10.92 7.28
C LEU A 284 -50.72 11.49 8.70
N THR A 285 -49.66 11.25 9.47
CA THR A 285 -49.44 11.84 10.80
C THR A 285 -48.05 12.45 10.86
N GLY A 286 -47.85 13.44 11.72
CA GLY A 286 -46.56 14.10 11.80
C GLY A 286 -46.55 15.31 12.72
N SER A 287 -45.46 16.07 12.62
CA SER A 287 -45.25 17.30 13.37
C SER A 287 -44.82 18.44 12.45
N GLY A 288 -45.35 19.65 12.67
CA GLY A 288 -45.07 20.82 11.83
C GLY A 288 -44.27 21.87 12.58
N TRP A 289 -44.94 22.82 13.21
CA TRP A 289 -44.30 23.96 13.86
C TRP A 289 -43.43 23.55 15.06
N ARG A 290 -42.26 24.19 15.15
CA ARG A 290 -41.31 24.04 16.27
C ARG A 290 -40.82 25.41 16.72
N SER A 291 -40.73 25.65 18.02
CA SER A 291 -40.20 26.93 18.53
C SER A 291 -38.69 27.08 18.28
N ASN A 292 -38.23 28.34 18.16
CA ASN A 292 -36.80 28.66 18.08
C ASN A 292 -36.01 28.12 19.29
N THR A 293 -36.56 28.20 20.50
CA THR A 293 -35.95 27.60 21.71
C THR A 293 -35.72 26.10 21.56
N ARG A 294 -36.67 25.38 20.96
CA ARG A 294 -36.51 23.94 20.70
C ARG A 294 -35.46 23.69 19.61
N GLN A 295 -35.35 24.56 18.60
CA GLN A 295 -34.29 24.49 17.59
C GLN A 295 -32.90 24.60 18.23
N ILE A 296 -32.71 25.56 19.13
CA ILE A 296 -31.47 25.76 19.91
C ILE A 296 -31.15 24.49 20.71
N GLN A 297 -32.12 23.93 21.42
CA GLN A 297 -31.94 22.68 22.19
C GLN A 297 -31.49 21.51 21.31
N LEU A 298 -32.10 21.35 20.13
CA LEU A 298 -31.74 20.27 19.19
C LEU A 298 -30.30 20.39 18.71
N ARG A 299 -29.82 21.61 18.42
CA ARG A 299 -28.42 21.82 18.01
C ARG A 299 -27.44 21.46 19.12
N THR A 300 -27.77 21.77 20.37
CA THR A 300 -26.98 21.33 21.53
C THR A 300 -26.97 19.81 21.65
N ILE A 301 -28.13 19.15 21.56
CA ILE A 301 -28.27 17.69 21.66
C ILE A 301 -27.56 16.97 20.52
N ASN A 302 -27.59 17.55 19.32
CA ASN A 302 -26.98 17.02 18.12
C ASN A 302 -25.49 17.40 18.00
N GLY A 303 -24.90 17.99 19.04
CA GLY A 303 -23.46 18.18 19.15
C GLY A 303 -22.88 19.13 18.10
N CYS A 304 -23.65 20.13 17.66
CA CYS A 304 -23.12 21.16 16.76
C CYS A 304 -21.98 21.92 17.45
N PRO A 305 -20.84 22.19 16.77
CA PRO A 305 -19.70 22.91 17.36
C PRO A 305 -20.06 24.29 17.90
N ASP A 306 -20.89 25.04 17.17
CA ASP A 306 -21.53 26.28 17.60
C ASP A 306 -23.03 26.29 17.24
N VAL A 307 -23.85 26.73 18.20
CA VAL A 307 -25.31 26.68 18.09
C VAL A 307 -25.86 27.71 17.11
N TRP A 308 -25.15 28.79 16.80
CA TRP A 308 -25.67 29.89 15.98
C TRP A 308 -25.06 29.94 14.58
N THR A 309 -23.88 29.36 14.37
CA THR A 309 -23.08 29.61 13.16
C THR A 309 -22.60 28.35 12.45
N SER A 310 -22.50 27.21 13.14
CA SER A 310 -22.05 25.98 12.48
C SER A 310 -23.04 25.53 11.41
N SER A 311 -22.53 25.08 10.26
CA SER A 311 -23.39 24.52 9.22
C SER A 311 -24.16 23.31 9.76
N PRO A 312 -25.37 23.01 9.23
CA PRO A 312 -26.14 21.84 9.66
C PRO A 312 -25.35 20.54 9.57
N SER A 313 -24.53 20.37 8.53
CA SER A 313 -23.73 19.17 8.30
C SER A 313 -22.58 18.98 9.30
N SER A 314 -22.20 20.01 10.07
CA SER A 314 -21.19 19.88 11.14
C SER A 314 -21.76 19.34 12.44
N CYS A 315 -23.08 19.17 12.56
CA CYS A 315 -23.73 18.52 13.69
C CYS A 315 -23.71 17.00 13.50
N ARG A 316 -23.73 16.22 14.60
CA ARG A 316 -23.85 14.75 14.55
C ARG A 316 -25.10 14.28 13.81
N VAL A 317 -26.19 15.02 13.99
CA VAL A 317 -27.43 14.88 13.21
C VAL A 317 -27.67 16.24 12.55
N PRO A 318 -27.78 16.33 11.21
CA PRO A 318 -28.02 17.58 10.52
C PRO A 318 -29.18 18.36 11.14
N THR A 319 -28.96 19.63 11.47
CA THR A 319 -29.96 20.46 12.15
C THR A 319 -29.83 21.90 11.68
N ALA A 320 -30.89 22.51 11.16
CA ALA A 320 -30.89 23.89 10.68
C ALA A 320 -30.44 24.90 11.76
N ILE A 321 -29.82 26.01 11.32
CA ILE A 321 -29.42 27.13 12.19
C ILE A 321 -30.69 27.79 12.78
N PRO A 322 -30.70 28.24 14.05
CA PRO A 322 -31.89 28.88 14.61
C PRO A 322 -32.32 30.11 13.81
N GLY A 323 -33.61 30.20 13.51
CA GLY A 323 -34.20 31.26 12.70
C GLY A 323 -34.23 30.98 11.20
N THR A 324 -33.61 29.89 10.73
CA THR A 324 -33.62 29.50 9.30
C THR A 324 -34.48 28.27 9.01
N SER A 325 -34.94 27.56 10.04
CA SER A 325 -35.74 26.35 9.88
C SER A 325 -37.16 26.66 9.39
N MET A 326 -37.64 25.90 8.41
CA MET A 326 -39.03 26.00 7.95
C MET A 326 -40.04 25.55 9.02
N HIS A 327 -39.64 24.67 9.95
CA HIS A 327 -40.47 24.34 11.12
C HIS A 327 -40.66 25.55 12.05
N GLU A 328 -39.69 26.45 12.17
CA GLU A 328 -39.83 27.66 12.99
C GLU A 328 -40.85 28.64 12.40
N ARG A 329 -41.01 28.60 11.08
CA ARG A 329 -42.01 29.39 10.35
C ARG A 329 -43.37 28.69 10.28
N GLY A 330 -43.47 27.43 10.72
CA GLY A 330 -44.67 26.61 10.59
C GLY A 330 -44.97 26.20 9.15
N LEU A 331 -43.98 26.21 8.27
CA LEU A 331 -44.11 25.98 6.82
C LEU A 331 -43.46 24.66 6.37
N ALA A 332 -43.19 23.77 7.32
CA ALA A 332 -42.70 22.42 7.10
C ALA A 332 -43.46 21.41 7.97
N ILE A 333 -43.45 20.16 7.54
CA ILE A 333 -44.04 19.00 8.19
C ILE A 333 -43.05 17.83 8.10
N ASP A 334 -42.74 17.24 9.25
CA ASP A 334 -42.08 15.94 9.36
C ASP A 334 -43.17 14.87 9.54
N PHE A 335 -43.31 13.96 8.57
CA PHE A 335 -44.31 12.88 8.62
C PHE A 335 -43.75 11.62 9.29
N ASP A 336 -44.43 11.14 10.34
CA ASP A 336 -43.97 10.04 11.20
C ASP A 336 -43.86 8.71 10.43
N ASN A 337 -44.75 8.49 9.46
CA ASN A 337 -44.83 7.25 8.69
C ASN A 337 -44.04 7.29 7.36
N CYS A 338 -43.21 8.31 7.16
CA CYS A 338 -42.42 8.56 5.95
C CYS A 338 -40.91 8.28 6.12
N SER A 339 -40.49 7.43 7.07
CA SER A 339 -39.07 7.24 7.42
C SER A 339 -38.19 6.71 6.26
N TYR A 340 -38.78 6.07 5.25
CA TYR A 340 -38.06 5.50 4.11
C TYR A 340 -38.75 5.88 2.79
N ARG A 341 -37.97 5.98 1.71
CA ARG A 341 -38.49 6.29 0.36
C ARG A 341 -39.43 5.23 -0.21
N SER A 342 -39.37 4.00 0.30
CA SER A 342 -40.26 2.91 -0.05
C SER A 342 -41.55 2.87 0.79
N SER A 343 -41.69 3.74 1.80
CA SER A 343 -42.90 3.78 2.62
C SER A 343 -44.10 4.24 1.79
N ALA A 344 -45.29 3.72 2.11
CA ALA A 344 -46.53 4.16 1.46
C ALA A 344 -46.76 5.67 1.62
N CYS A 345 -46.37 6.23 2.78
CA CYS A 345 -46.37 7.67 3.04
C CYS A 345 -45.51 8.43 2.04
N TYR A 346 -44.24 8.03 1.89
CA TYR A 346 -43.30 8.70 0.99
C TYR A 346 -43.77 8.62 -0.46
N LEU A 347 -44.14 7.43 -0.92
CA LEU A 347 -44.57 7.20 -2.30
C LEU A 347 -45.82 8.02 -2.63
N TRP A 348 -46.77 8.11 -1.70
CA TRP A 348 -47.96 8.93 -1.88
C TRP A 348 -47.62 10.42 -1.93
N LEU A 349 -46.81 10.93 -1.00
CA LEU A 349 -46.42 12.34 -1.00
C LEU A 349 -45.57 12.70 -2.23
N ALA A 350 -44.63 11.85 -2.65
CA ALA A 350 -43.83 12.07 -3.86
C ALA A 350 -44.69 12.20 -5.12
N GLY A 351 -45.82 11.49 -5.19
CA GLY A 351 -46.76 11.60 -6.32
C GLY A 351 -47.78 12.74 -6.22
N ASN A 352 -48.03 13.30 -5.03
CA ASN A 352 -49.20 14.17 -4.79
C ASN A 352 -48.91 15.50 -4.08
N ALA A 353 -47.87 15.59 -3.25
CA ALA A 353 -47.64 16.71 -2.33
C ALA A 353 -47.46 18.06 -3.05
N SER A 354 -46.86 18.06 -4.24
CA SER A 354 -46.65 19.27 -5.04
C SER A 354 -47.96 19.95 -5.46
N ARG A 355 -49.06 19.17 -5.61
CA ARG A 355 -50.41 19.70 -5.88
C ARG A 355 -50.95 20.56 -4.74
N TYR A 356 -50.40 20.36 -3.54
CA TYR A 356 -50.73 21.08 -2.32
C TYR A 356 -49.61 22.03 -1.89
N GLY A 357 -48.63 22.29 -2.75
CA GLY A 357 -47.55 23.25 -2.48
C GLY A 357 -46.45 22.73 -1.56
N PHE A 358 -46.30 21.41 -1.39
CA PHE A 358 -45.23 20.81 -0.58
C PHE A 358 -44.20 20.06 -1.41
N TYR A 359 -42.94 20.18 -1.01
CA TYR A 359 -41.78 19.58 -1.66
C TYR A 359 -40.88 18.90 -0.62
N ASN A 360 -40.28 17.77 -0.99
CA ASN A 360 -39.43 16.98 -0.10
C ASN A 360 -38.01 17.56 -0.04
N LEU A 361 -37.43 17.60 1.17
CA LEU A 361 -35.98 17.78 1.33
C LEU A 361 -35.27 16.46 0.91
N PRO A 362 -34.41 16.46 -0.12
CA PRO A 362 -33.87 15.20 -0.65
C PRO A 362 -33.10 14.34 0.35
N SER A 363 -32.43 14.95 1.34
CA SER A 363 -31.70 14.21 2.38
C SER A 363 -32.60 13.56 3.42
N GLU A 364 -33.87 13.96 3.53
CA GLU A 364 -34.78 13.54 4.60
C GLU A 364 -36.14 13.09 4.04
N PRO A 365 -36.38 11.77 3.86
CA PRO A 365 -37.63 11.27 3.30
C PRO A 365 -38.90 11.71 4.05
N TRP A 366 -38.80 11.96 5.35
CA TRP A 366 -39.91 12.39 6.19
C TRP A 366 -40.22 13.89 6.11
N HIS A 367 -39.32 14.72 5.58
CA HIS A 367 -39.41 16.18 5.68
C HIS A 367 -39.99 16.81 4.42
N TRP A 368 -41.06 17.61 4.58
CA TRP A 368 -41.77 18.27 3.49
C TRP A 368 -42.08 19.72 3.84
N SER A 369 -41.69 20.66 2.98
CA SER A 369 -41.87 22.10 3.20
C SER A 369 -42.32 22.81 1.93
N ILE A 370 -42.77 24.06 2.05
CA ILE A 370 -43.26 24.81 0.87
C ILE A 370 -42.18 25.15 -0.16
N ASN A 371 -40.91 24.94 0.18
CA ASN A 371 -39.76 25.24 -0.67
C ASN A 371 -38.73 24.10 -0.74
N GLY A 372 -39.02 22.93 -0.16
CA GLY A 372 -38.15 21.76 -0.20
C GLY A 372 -36.86 21.88 0.61
N ASN A 373 -36.77 22.86 1.52
CA ASN A 373 -35.64 23.07 2.42
C ASN A 373 -36.02 22.89 3.89
#